data_AF-A0A1I0P6A0-F1
#
_entry.id   AF-A0A1I0P6A0-F1
#
_cell.length_a   1.000
_cell.length_b   1.000
_cell.length_c   1.000
_cell.angle_alpha   90.00
_cell.angle_beta   90.00
_cell.angle_gamma   90.00
#
_symmetry.space_group_name_H-M   'P 1'
#
loop_
_entity.id
_entity.type
_entity.pdbx_description
1 polymer ?
#
loop_
_entity_poly.entity_id
_entity_poly.type
_entity_poly.pdbx_seq_one_letter_code
_entity_poly.pdbx_strand_id
1 'polypeptide(L)'
;MSAVTQSPRYTEISVSDHAYERWAERSSRPKLNPRVAWLEAIPVDYPSAKPPAEYARYHEVTEMILLADPNGRLVTCIPLEHRSQNEQQYVRSQVTDE
;
A
#
# COMPACT_ATOMS: atom_id res chain seq x y z
N MET A 1 1.80 -10.22 -20.53
CA MET A 1 1.85 -10.63 -19.11
C MET A 1 2.64 -9.56 -18.39
N SER A 2 1.98 -8.59 -17.75
CA SER A 2 2.68 -7.58 -16.96
C SER A 2 3.31 -8.29 -15.77
N ALA A 3 4.64 -8.26 -15.70
CA ALA A 3 5.36 -8.77 -14.54
C ALA A 3 4.98 -7.87 -13.36
N VAL A 4 4.14 -8.37 -12.45
CA VAL A 4 3.98 -7.74 -11.14
C VAL A 4 5.36 -7.83 -10.49
N THR A 5 6.09 -6.72 -10.45
CA THR A 5 7.39 -6.65 -9.79
C THR A 5 7.22 -7.17 -8.36
N GLN A 6 8.01 -8.18 -7.99
CA GLN A 6 7.86 -8.84 -6.70
C GLN A 6 8.13 -7.83 -5.58
N SER A 7 7.07 -7.39 -4.90
CA SER A 7 7.18 -6.43 -3.79
C SER A 7 7.79 -7.09 -2.54
N PRO A 8 8.49 -6.32 -1.68
CA PRO A 8 9.17 -6.82 -0.49
C PRO A 8 8.27 -7.70 0.39
N ARG A 9 8.83 -8.78 0.95
CA ARG A 9 8.11 -9.64 1.89
C ARG A 9 7.90 -8.94 3.22
N TYR A 10 6.93 -9.38 4.01
CA TYR A 10 6.67 -8.81 5.34
C TYR A 10 7.88 -8.94 6.30
N THR A 11 8.70 -9.97 6.15
CA THR A 11 9.93 -10.18 6.95
C THR A 11 11.00 -9.14 6.63
N GLU A 12 10.96 -8.61 5.41
CA GLU A 12 11.93 -7.66 4.86
C GLU A 12 11.45 -6.21 4.97
N ILE A 13 10.17 -5.98 5.32
CA ILE A 13 9.62 -4.63 5.44
C ILE A 13 9.90 -4.00 6.82
N SER A 14 10.47 -2.81 6.82
CA SER A 14 10.52 -1.88 7.95
C SER A 14 9.50 -0.76 7.76
N VAL A 15 9.09 -0.06 8.82
CA VAL A 15 8.11 1.04 8.73
C VAL A 15 8.79 2.33 9.11
N SER A 16 8.71 3.36 8.26
CA SER A 16 9.19 4.70 8.59
C SER A 16 8.32 5.40 9.64
N ASP A 17 8.90 6.34 10.39
CA ASP A 17 8.13 7.16 11.35
C ASP A 17 6.98 7.90 10.67
N HIS A 18 7.25 8.46 9.48
CA HIS A 18 6.23 9.11 8.67
C HIS A 18 5.07 8.16 8.30
N ALA A 19 5.36 6.90 7.93
CA ALA A 19 4.32 5.93 7.64
C ALA A 19 3.51 5.57 8.89
N TYR A 20 4.12 5.51 10.08
CA TYR A 20 3.39 5.32 11.34
C TYR A 20 2.45 6.49 11.63
N GLU A 21 2.91 7.73 11.49
CA GLU A 21 2.09 8.93 11.69
C GLU A 21 0.90 8.94 10.72
N ARG A 22 1.16 8.74 9.42
CA ARG A 22 0.08 8.73 8.42
C ARG A 22 -0.90 7.58 8.61
N TRP A 23 -0.43 6.43 9.10
CA TRP A 23 -1.31 5.32 9.42
C TRP A 23 -2.23 5.66 10.60
N ALA A 24 -1.68 6.21 11.68
CA ALA A 24 -2.46 6.60 12.85
C ALA A 24 -3.52 7.67 12.52
N GLU A 25 -3.20 8.58 11.59
CA GLU A 25 -4.11 9.63 11.14
C GLU A 25 -5.19 9.15 10.16
N ARG A 26 -4.84 8.24 9.24
CA ARG A 26 -5.66 7.98 8.03
C ARG A 26 -6.31 6.61 8.00
N SER A 27 -5.78 5.63 8.73
CA SER A 27 -6.30 4.27 8.71
C SER A 27 -7.60 4.18 9.52
N SER A 28 -8.56 3.41 9.03
CA SER A 28 -9.75 3.01 9.80
C SER A 28 -9.41 2.06 10.96
N ARG A 29 -8.19 1.52 11.01
CA ARG A 29 -7.68 0.65 12.09
C ARG A 29 -6.32 1.14 12.61
N PRO A 30 -6.25 2.29 13.31
CA PRO A 30 -4.98 2.90 13.71
C PRO A 30 -4.18 2.07 14.72
N LYS A 31 -4.82 1.12 15.43
CA LYS A 31 -4.16 0.19 16.36
C LYS A 31 -3.51 -1.03 15.69
N LEU A 32 -3.87 -1.33 14.43
CA LEU A 32 -3.22 -2.38 13.66
C LEU A 32 -1.83 -1.90 13.25
N ASN A 33 -0.81 -2.77 13.33
CA ASN A 33 0.53 -2.40 12.89
C ASN A 33 0.59 -2.32 11.34
N PRO A 34 1.08 -1.22 10.74
CA PRO A 34 1.20 -1.08 9.28
C PRO A 34 1.98 -2.22 8.61
N ARG A 35 2.94 -2.82 9.32
CA ARG A 35 3.70 -3.99 8.84
C ARG A 35 2.81 -5.23 8.68
N VAL A 36 1.84 -5.40 9.56
CA VAL A 36 0.85 -6.49 9.47
C VAL A 36 -0.11 -6.19 8.32
N ALA A 37 -0.56 -4.94 8.17
CA ALA A 37 -1.35 -4.55 7.00
C ALA A 37 -0.60 -4.81 5.67
N TRP A 38 0.72 -4.58 5.62
CA TRP A 38 1.54 -4.91 4.43
C TRP A 38 1.58 -6.41 4.11
N LEU A 39 1.62 -7.26 5.14
CA LEU A 39 1.56 -8.72 5.00
C LEU A 39 0.25 -9.16 4.35
N GLU A 40 -0.86 -8.59 4.79
CA GLU A 40 -2.22 -8.92 4.33
C GLU A 40 -2.59 -8.23 3.01
N ALA A 41 -1.83 -7.21 2.61
CA ALA A 41 -2.13 -6.41 1.42
C ALA A 41 -1.72 -7.10 0.11
N ILE A 42 -2.51 -6.83 -0.93
CA ILE A 42 -2.35 -7.40 -2.28
C ILE A 42 -1.47 -6.45 -3.10
N PRO A 43 -0.41 -6.92 -3.78
CA PRO A 43 0.36 -6.12 -4.72
C PRO A 43 -0.52 -5.54 -5.84
N VAL A 44 -0.38 -4.24 -6.10
CA VAL A 44 -1.10 -3.55 -7.16
C VAL A 44 -0.17 -2.63 -7.93
N ASP A 45 -0.44 -2.44 -9.22
CA ASP A 45 0.10 -1.31 -9.96
C ASP A 45 -0.53 -0.01 -9.47
N TYR A 46 0.31 0.98 -9.23
CA TYR A 46 -0.10 2.30 -8.75
C TYR A 46 0.71 3.40 -9.46
N PRO A 47 0.29 3.82 -10.67
CA PRO A 47 1.05 4.76 -11.51
C PRO A 47 1.30 6.13 -10.87
N SER A 48 0.51 6.49 -9.87
CA SER A 48 0.63 7.74 -9.11
C SER A 48 1.68 7.68 -7.99
N ALA A 49 2.34 6.53 -7.77
CA ALA A 49 3.48 6.42 -6.88
C ALA A 49 4.60 7.38 -7.32
N LYS A 50 5.24 8.04 -6.34
CA LYS A 50 6.37 8.93 -6.57
C LYS A 50 7.55 8.49 -5.71
N PRO A 51 8.79 8.76 -6.14
CA PRO A 51 9.97 8.52 -5.30
C PRO A 51 9.78 9.09 -3.89
N PRO A 52 10.18 8.35 -2.84
CA PRO A 52 10.95 7.11 -2.90
C PRO A 52 10.13 5.83 -3.10
N ALA A 53 8.80 5.89 -3.24
CA ALA A 53 7.98 4.70 -3.39
C ALA A 53 8.15 4.06 -4.78
N GLU A 54 8.38 2.73 -4.79
CA GLU A 54 8.45 1.89 -5.99
C GLU A 54 7.42 0.77 -5.95
N TYR A 55 7.04 0.31 -4.75
CA TYR A 55 6.08 -0.77 -4.58
C TYR A 55 4.79 -0.26 -3.94
N ALA A 56 3.66 -0.70 -4.48
CA ALA A 56 2.34 -0.45 -3.91
C ALA A 56 1.64 -1.77 -3.57
N ARG A 57 0.97 -1.78 -2.42
CA ARG A 57 0.03 -2.83 -2.05
C ARG A 57 -1.29 -2.23 -1.57
N TYR A 58 -2.40 -2.83 -1.93
CA TYR A 58 -3.73 -2.46 -1.47
C TYR A 58 -4.17 -3.36 -0.33
N HIS A 59 -4.46 -2.76 0.82
CA HIS A 59 -4.98 -3.46 2.00
C HIS A 59 -6.50 -3.28 2.06
N GLU A 60 -7.24 -4.28 1.58
CA GLU A 60 -8.70 -4.22 1.40
C GLU A 60 -9.44 -3.91 2.70
N VAL A 61 -9.00 -4.53 3.81
CA VAL A 61 -9.66 -4.40 5.12
C VAL A 61 -9.68 -2.96 5.64
N THR A 62 -8.67 -2.15 5.29
CA THR A 62 -8.62 -0.72 5.68
C THR A 62 -8.80 0.21 4.49
N GLU A 63 -9.00 -0.33 3.29
CA GLU A 63 -8.99 0.39 2.00
C GLU A 63 -7.78 1.34 1.84
N MET A 64 -6.61 0.92 2.32
CA MET A 64 -5.37 1.72 2.27
C MET A 64 -4.46 1.25 1.15
N ILE A 65 -3.91 2.20 0.39
CA ILE A 65 -2.74 1.98 -0.45
C ILE A 65 -1.50 2.17 0.41
N LEU A 66 -0.69 1.12 0.51
CA LEU A 66 0.58 1.08 1.23
C LEU A 66 1.72 1.24 0.23
N LEU A 67 2.64 2.15 0.49
CA LEU A 67 3.74 2.47 -0.42
C LEU A 67 5.10 2.19 0.22
N ALA A 68 5.93 1.40 -0.44
CA ALA A 68 7.26 1.04 0.01
C ALA A 68 8.35 1.43 -1.00
N ASP A 69 9.54 1.72 -0.49
CA ASP A 69 10.73 1.99 -1.28
C ASP A 69 11.44 0.68 -1.71
N PRO A 70 12.44 0.77 -2.62
CA PRO A 70 13.20 -0.40 -3.10
C PRO A 70 13.96 -1.16 -2.00
N ASN A 71 14.21 -0.53 -0.85
CA ASN A 71 14.98 -1.11 0.24
C ASN A 71 14.09 -1.85 1.25
N GLY A 72 12.80 -1.99 0.97
CA GLY A 72 11.87 -2.62 1.90
C GLY A 72 11.51 -1.72 3.07
N ARG A 73 11.39 -0.40 2.87
CA ARG A 73 10.83 0.50 3.88
C ARG A 73 9.46 0.99 3.45
N LEU A 74 8.44 0.79 4.28
CA LEU A 74 7.13 1.43 4.11
C LEU A 74 7.30 2.93 4.37
N VAL A 75 7.11 3.74 3.32
CA VAL A 75 7.38 5.18 3.33
C VAL A 75 6.12 6.01 3.56
N THR A 76 4.95 5.54 3.14
CA THR A 76 3.68 6.22 3.42
C THR A 76 2.48 5.30 3.19
N CYS A 77 1.28 5.79 3.53
CA CYS A 77 0.01 5.15 3.25
C CYS A 77 -1.07 6.20 2.90
N ILE A 78 -1.98 5.82 2.00
CA ILE A 78 -3.00 6.72 1.44
C ILE A 78 -4.35 5.98 1.40
N PRO A 79 -5.44 6.53 1.97
CA PRO A 79 -6.78 5.99 1.77
C PRO A 79 -7.14 5.97 0.29
N LEU A 80 -7.69 4.87 -0.20
CA LEU A 80 -8.08 4.76 -1.61
C LEU A 80 -9.10 5.84 -1.98
N GLU A 81 -10.03 6.17 -1.08
CA GLU A 81 -11.02 7.23 -1.27
C GLU A 81 -10.44 8.63 -1.51
N HIS A 82 -9.18 8.88 -1.12
CA HIS A 82 -8.50 10.14 -1.41
C HIS A 82 -7.99 10.24 -2.85
N ARG A 83 -8.18 9.20 -3.68
CA ARG A 83 -7.76 9.15 -5.09
C ARG A 83 -8.94 9.46 -6.00
N SER A 84 -8.64 9.81 -7.25
CA SER A 84 -9.69 10.02 -8.25
C SER A 84 -10.52 8.74 -8.45
N GLN A 85 -11.79 8.87 -8.84
CA GLN A 85 -12.66 7.69 -9.08
C GLN A 85 -12.03 6.69 -10.06
N ASN A 86 -11.37 7.19 -11.10
CA ASN A 86 -10.67 6.36 -12.08
C ASN A 86 -9.53 5.55 -11.43
N GLU A 87 -8.71 6.17 -10.58
CA GLU A 87 -7.67 5.45 -9.84
C GLU A 87 -8.26 4.46 -8.83
N GLN A 88 -9.34 4.82 -8.15
CA GLN A 88 -10.04 3.92 -7.23
C GLN A 88 -10.51 2.65 -7.95
N GLN A 89 -11.16 2.83 -9.10
CA GLN A 89 -11.64 1.74 -9.92
C GLN A 89 -10.48 0.91 -10.48
N TYR A 90 -9.40 1.56 -10.92
CA TYR A 90 -8.21 0.89 -11.42
C TYR A 90 -7.56 0.00 -10.37
N VAL A 91 -7.35 0.49 -9.14
CA VAL A 91 -6.80 -0.33 -8.05
C VAL A 91 -7.74 -1.48 -7.70
N ARG A 92 -9.05 -1.22 -7.56
CA ARG A 92 -10.05 -2.26 -7.25
C ARG A 92 -10.12 -3.35 -8.32
N SER A 93 -10.00 -3.00 -9.61
CA SER A 93 -10.03 -3.98 -10.71
C SER A 93 -8.86 -4.96 -10.70
N GLN A 94 -7.78 -4.68 -9.96
CA GLN A 94 -6.61 -5.54 -9.87
C GLN A 94 -6.69 -6.58 -8.73
N VAL A 95 -7.59 -6.38 -7.76
CA VAL A 95 -7.71 -7.27 -6.58
C VAL A 95 -8.91 -8.20 -6.65
N THR A 96 -9.83 -7.97 -7.60
CA THR A 96 -10.85 -8.94 -7.98
C THR A 96 -10.24 -10.05 -8.84
N ASP A 97 -9.86 -11.16 -8.21
CA ASP A 97 -9.78 -12.46 -8.89
C ASP A 97 -11.01 -13.29 -8.47
N GLU A 98 -11.87 -13.54 -9.47
CA GLU A 98 -13.13 -14.34 -9.51
C GLU A 98 -14.46 -13.64 -9.13
#